data_AF-S7NJ24-F1
#
_entry.id   AF-S7NJ24-F1
#
_cell.length_a   1.000
_cell.length_b   1.000
_cell.length_c   1.000
_cell.angle_alpha   90.00
_cell.angle_beta   90.00
_cell.angle_gamma   90.00
#
_symmetry.space_group_name_H-M   'P 1'
#
loop_
_entity.id
_entity.type
_entity.pdbx_description
1 polymer ?
#
loop_
_entity_poly.entity_id
_entity_poly.type
_entity_poly.pdbx_seq_one_letter_code
_entity_poly.pdbx_strand_id
1 'polypeptide(L)'
;MFKFPLNSEVYTARKQRRLWEGPACALTLAFLSCRPVGRYCLHGHLSPRLCIRNEDGVEIWMRLGVSLFGLSALLLPGNFESHLELVKSLSLGPVLIHSAKFALAFPLMYHTWNGIRHLMWDLGKGLKVPQLYQSGVAVLLLSVLSSVGLAAM
;
A
#
# COMPACT_ATOMS: atom_id res chain seq x y z
N MET A 1 6.41 -39.50 -14.52
CA MET A 1 6.45 -39.03 -13.12
C MET A 1 7.77 -38.28 -12.91
N PHE A 2 7.82 -36.99 -13.25
CA PHE A 2 9.04 -36.17 -13.12
C PHE A 2 9.15 -35.65 -11.69
N LYS A 3 10.21 -36.07 -10.99
CA LYS A 3 10.52 -35.61 -9.63
C LYS A 3 11.46 -34.40 -9.75
N PHE A 4 10.88 -33.20 -9.75
CA PHE A 4 11.67 -31.97 -9.64
C PHE A 4 12.40 -31.95 -8.29
N PRO A 5 13.72 -31.74 -8.24
CA PRO A 5 14.42 -31.56 -6.98
C PRO A 5 13.98 -30.23 -6.36
N LEU A 6 13.30 -30.29 -5.22
CA LEU A 6 12.89 -29.11 -4.48
C LEU A 6 14.08 -28.62 -3.65
N ASN A 7 14.58 -27.46 -4.04
CA ASN A 7 15.61 -26.69 -3.36
C ASN A 7 15.13 -26.35 -1.93
N SER A 8 16.05 -26.30 -0.97
CA SER A 8 15.76 -25.99 0.45
C SER A 8 15.01 -24.67 0.65
N GLU A 9 15.17 -23.70 -0.25
CA GLU A 9 14.44 -22.43 -0.24
C GLU A 9 12.93 -22.60 -0.51
N VAL A 10 12.54 -23.47 -1.45
CA VAL A 10 11.12 -23.75 -1.75
C VAL A 10 10.47 -24.55 -0.62
N TYR A 11 11.25 -25.40 0.06
CA TYR A 11 10.79 -26.14 1.23
C TYR A 11 10.44 -25.20 2.40
N THR A 12 11.26 -24.16 2.60
CA THR A 12 11.06 -23.16 3.65
C THR A 12 9.83 -22.28 3.36
N ALA A 13 9.65 -21.88 2.10
CA ALA A 13 8.46 -21.11 1.67
C ALA A 13 7.15 -21.90 1.84
N ARG A 14 7.14 -23.21 1.54
CA ARG A 14 5.95 -24.05 1.78
C ARG A 14 5.70 -24.34 3.25
N LYS A 15 6.75 -24.48 4.07
CA LYS A 15 6.61 -24.66 5.53
C LYS A 15 6.00 -23.42 6.17
N GLN A 16 6.37 -22.23 5.68
CA GLN A 16 5.74 -20.97 6.07
C GLN A 16 4.26 -20.97 5.68
N ARG A 17 3.89 -21.32 4.44
CA ARG A 17 2.49 -21.39 3.99
C ARG A 17 1.63 -22.36 4.81
N ARG A 18 2.15 -23.54 5.16
CA ARG A 18 1.42 -24.52 6.00
C ARG A 18 1.16 -24.07 7.44
N LEU A 19 1.95 -23.15 7.98
CA LEU A 19 1.68 -22.55 9.28
C LEU A 19 0.57 -21.48 9.22
N TRP A 20 0.28 -20.93 8.03
CA TRP A 20 -0.78 -19.95 7.81
C TRP A 20 -2.12 -20.57 7.37
N GLU A 21 -2.13 -21.83 6.91
CA GLU A 21 -3.31 -22.58 6.48
C GLU A 21 -3.74 -23.66 7.52
N GLY A 22 -3.45 -23.43 8.80
CA GLY A 22 -3.99 -24.25 9.89
C GLY A 22 -5.51 -24.08 10.02
N PRO A 23 -6.25 -25.08 10.55
CA PRO A 23 -7.72 -25.18 10.50
C PRO A 23 -8.50 -24.14 11.33
N ALA A 24 -7.88 -23.05 11.78
CA ALA A 24 -8.52 -22.01 12.59
C ALA A 24 -9.33 -20.97 11.77
N CYS A 25 -9.27 -20.99 10.43
CA CYS A 25 -10.02 -20.05 9.58
C CYS A 25 -11.38 -20.56 9.08
N ALA A 26 -11.81 -21.76 9.47
CA ALA A 26 -13.01 -22.39 8.91
C ALA A 26 -14.32 -22.19 9.71
N LEU A 27 -14.40 -21.25 10.66
CA LEU A 27 -15.69 -20.92 11.30
C LEU A 27 -15.90 -19.41 11.45
N THR A 28 -16.63 -18.87 10.47
CA THR A 28 -17.40 -17.63 10.59
C THR A 28 -18.72 -17.94 11.34
N LEU A 29 -19.18 -17.00 12.17
CA LEU A 29 -20.50 -16.91 12.85
C LEU A 29 -20.57 -17.41 14.31
N ALA A 30 -20.14 -16.57 15.25
CA ALA A 30 -20.86 -16.37 16.51
C ALA A 30 -20.38 -15.06 17.17
N PHE A 31 -21.28 -14.06 17.21
CA PHE A 31 -21.15 -12.88 18.06
C PHE A 31 -21.17 -13.28 19.56
N LEU A 32 -20.63 -12.40 20.41
CA LEU A 32 -20.67 -12.40 21.89
C LEU A 32 -19.84 -13.46 22.64
N SER A 33 -18.55 -13.16 22.86
CA SER A 33 -17.93 -13.41 24.17
C SER A 33 -16.60 -12.66 24.29
N CYS A 34 -16.56 -11.63 25.14
CA CYS A 34 -15.32 -11.03 25.61
C CYS A 34 -14.43 -12.09 26.27
N ARG A 35 -13.24 -12.34 25.71
CA ARG A 35 -12.06 -12.75 26.49
C ARG A 35 -10.81 -12.03 25.99
N PRO A 36 -9.88 -11.66 26.87
CA PRO A 36 -8.81 -10.72 26.55
C PRO A 36 -7.79 -11.43 25.66
N VAL A 37 -7.71 -11.01 24.40
CA VAL A 37 -6.68 -11.51 23.48
C VAL A 37 -5.32 -11.02 23.98
N GLY A 38 -4.46 -11.99 24.26
CA GLY A 38 -3.16 -11.83 24.89
C GLY A 38 -2.16 -10.95 24.13
N ARG A 39 -1.04 -10.71 24.83
CA ARG A 39 0.10 -9.81 24.55
C ARG A 39 0.84 -9.98 23.21
N TYR A 40 0.23 -10.54 22.17
CA TYR A 40 0.84 -10.67 20.83
C TYR A 40 0.73 -9.39 19.99
N CYS A 41 -0.05 -8.41 20.46
CA CYS A 41 -0.33 -7.17 19.71
C CYS A 41 0.85 -6.19 19.62
N LEU A 42 1.93 -6.38 20.39
CA LEU A 42 2.96 -5.34 20.54
C LEU A 42 4.22 -5.52 19.69
N HIS A 43 4.32 -6.55 18.85
CA HIS A 43 5.54 -6.82 18.07
C HIS A 43 5.30 -6.81 16.54
N GLY A 44 4.38 -5.96 16.08
CA GLY A 44 3.84 -6.00 14.72
C GLY A 44 4.14 -4.78 13.84
N HIS A 45 5.08 -3.91 14.20
CA HIS A 45 5.21 -2.61 13.54
C HIS A 45 5.81 -2.66 12.11
N LEU A 46 6.22 -3.85 11.64
CA LEU A 46 6.89 -4.01 10.34
C LEU A 46 6.56 -5.36 9.65
N SER A 47 5.45 -6.00 10.01
CA SER A 47 5.08 -7.32 9.43
C SER A 47 4.59 -7.21 7.97
N PRO A 48 4.86 -8.19 7.09
CA PRO A 48 4.35 -8.24 5.71
C PRO A 48 2.83 -8.06 5.57
N ARG A 49 2.07 -8.46 6.60
CA ARG A 49 0.61 -8.29 6.68
C ARG A 49 0.17 -6.82 6.74
N LEU A 50 1.00 -5.93 7.29
CA LEU A 50 0.72 -4.49 7.34
C LEU A 50 1.04 -3.83 6.00
N CYS A 51 2.08 -4.29 5.28
CA CYS A 51 2.35 -3.84 3.91
C CYS A 51 1.16 -4.12 2.99
N ILE A 52 0.63 -5.35 3.00
CA ILE A 52 -0.54 -5.73 2.19
C ILE A 52 -1.75 -4.87 2.56
N ARG A 53 -2.07 -4.74 3.86
CA ARG A 53 -3.23 -3.95 4.31
C ARG A 53 -3.13 -2.45 3.97
N ASN A 54 -1.93 -1.88 4.06
CA ASN A 54 -1.72 -0.46 3.71
C ASN A 54 -1.77 -0.25 2.20
N GLU A 55 -1.31 -1.21 1.41
CA GLU A 55 -1.49 -1.16 -0.04
C GLU A 55 -2.95 -1.20 -0.45
N ASP A 56 -3.75 -2.10 0.12
CA ASP A 56 -5.17 -2.20 -0.20
C ASP A 56 -5.90 -0.87 0.06
N GLY A 57 -5.58 -0.20 1.18
CA GLY A 57 -6.16 1.10 1.53
C GLY A 57 -5.74 2.23 0.57
N VAL A 58 -4.46 2.27 0.19
CA VAL A 58 -3.93 3.26 -0.76
C VAL A 58 -4.51 3.02 -2.17
N GLU A 59 -4.64 1.76 -2.57
CA GLU A 59 -5.23 1.35 -3.84
C GLU A 59 -6.70 1.78 -3.92
N ILE A 60 -7.51 1.49 -2.90
CA ILE A 60 -8.91 1.91 -2.83
C ILE A 60 -9.03 3.43 -2.93
N TRP A 61 -8.20 4.17 -2.18
CA TRP A 61 -8.19 5.64 -2.22
C TRP A 61 -7.90 6.17 -3.62
N MET A 62 -6.89 5.63 -4.30
CA MET A 62 -6.55 6.07 -5.65
C MET A 62 -7.59 5.67 -6.68
N ARG A 63 -8.17 4.47 -6.58
CA ARG A 63 -9.25 4.03 -7.48
C ARG A 63 -10.48 4.92 -7.34
N LEU A 64 -10.90 5.21 -6.11
CA LEU A 64 -12.00 6.14 -5.85
C LEU A 64 -11.66 7.54 -6.35
N GLY A 65 -10.45 8.03 -6.10
CA GLY A 65 -10.01 9.35 -6.58
C GLY A 65 -10.10 9.50 -8.10
N VAL A 66 -9.58 8.54 -8.86
CA VAL A 66 -9.63 8.55 -10.33
C VAL A 66 -11.07 8.42 -10.84
N SER A 67 -11.87 7.53 -10.26
CA SER A 67 -13.28 7.37 -10.64
C SER A 67 -14.10 8.63 -10.35
N LEU A 68 -13.91 9.26 -9.20
CA LEU A 68 -14.58 10.51 -8.84
C LEU A 68 -14.13 11.67 -9.73
N PHE A 69 -12.84 11.76 -10.08
CA PHE A 69 -12.34 12.75 -11.02
C PHE A 69 -13.00 12.57 -12.40
N GLY A 70 -13.03 11.34 -12.93
CA GLY A 70 -13.71 11.05 -14.20
C GLY A 70 -15.21 11.32 -14.16
N LEU A 71 -15.90 10.97 -13.07
CA LEU A 71 -17.31 11.28 -12.88
C LEU A 71 -17.55 12.80 -12.79
N SER A 72 -16.67 13.53 -12.11
CA SER A 72 -16.77 14.99 -12.01
C SER A 72 -16.63 15.66 -13.36
N ALA A 73 -15.73 15.16 -14.22
CA ALA A 73 -15.56 15.68 -15.58
C ALA A 73 -16.80 15.46 -16.48
N LEU A 74 -17.64 14.47 -16.17
CA LEU A 74 -18.88 14.19 -16.89
C LEU A 74 -20.09 14.96 -16.34
N LEU A 75 -20.14 15.17 -15.02
CA LEU A 75 -21.32 15.73 -14.35
C LEU A 75 -21.22 17.23 -14.05
N LEU A 76 -20.03 17.78 -13.83
CA LEU A 76 -19.88 19.18 -13.49
C LEU A 76 -19.88 20.05 -14.76
N PRO A 77 -20.70 21.13 -14.80
CA PRO A 77 -20.62 22.11 -15.86
C PRO A 77 -19.39 23.01 -15.66
N GLY A 78 -18.64 23.21 -16.74
CA GLY A 78 -17.40 24.00 -16.71
C GLY A 78 -16.27 23.26 -17.40
N ASN A 79 -15.12 23.92 -17.56
CA ASN A 79 -13.89 23.27 -17.98
C ASN A 79 -12.93 23.19 -16.79
N PHE A 80 -11.82 22.48 -16.96
CA PHE A 80 -10.80 22.38 -15.91
C PHE A 80 -10.21 23.74 -15.53
N GLU A 81 -9.99 24.63 -16.51
CA GLU A 81 -9.43 25.97 -16.29
C GLU A 81 -10.31 26.85 -15.39
N SER A 82 -11.64 26.83 -15.57
CA SER A 82 -12.54 27.63 -14.74
C SER A 82 -12.54 27.18 -13.28
N HIS A 83 -12.38 25.88 -13.03
CA HIS A 83 -12.21 25.33 -11.69
C HIS A 83 -10.84 25.68 -11.10
N LEU A 84 -9.77 25.69 -11.90
CA LEU A 84 -8.45 26.14 -11.46
C LEU A 84 -8.45 27.62 -11.07
N GLU A 85 -9.07 28.49 -11.88
CA GLU A 85 -9.17 29.92 -11.57
C GLU A 85 -9.97 30.16 -10.29
N LEU A 86 -11.03 29.39 -10.04
CA LEU A 86 -11.76 29.42 -8.76
C LEU A 86 -10.81 29.09 -7.60
N VAL A 87 -10.03 28.01 -7.69
CA VAL A 87 -9.08 27.63 -6.62
C VAL A 87 -7.98 28.67 -6.44
N LYS A 88 -7.48 29.28 -7.52
CA LYS A 88 -6.50 30.38 -7.45
C LYS A 88 -7.09 31.63 -6.79
N SER A 89 -8.35 31.96 -7.06
CA SER A 89 -9.02 33.12 -6.47
C SER A 89 -9.17 33.02 -4.95
N LEU A 90 -9.23 31.80 -4.40
CA LEU A 90 -9.24 31.56 -2.95
C LEU A 90 -7.92 31.95 -2.26
N SER A 91 -6.87 32.29 -3.01
CA SER A 91 -5.60 32.82 -2.48
C SER A 91 -5.01 31.95 -1.36
N LEU A 92 -5.03 30.64 -1.56
CA LEU A 92 -4.56 29.66 -0.57
C LEU A 92 -3.06 29.84 -0.30
N GLY A 93 -2.67 29.76 0.97
CA GLY A 93 -1.27 29.90 1.37
C GLY A 93 -0.37 28.82 0.74
N PRO A 94 0.91 29.13 0.45
CA PRO A 94 1.84 28.18 -0.20
C PRO A 94 1.96 26.85 0.54
N VAL A 95 1.99 26.89 1.87
CA VAL A 95 2.05 25.70 2.72
C VAL A 95 0.88 24.76 2.46
N LEU A 96 -0.33 25.31 2.32
CA LEU A 96 -1.54 24.51 2.08
C LEU A 96 -1.50 23.87 0.69
N ILE A 97 -1.10 24.62 -0.33
CA ILE A 97 -0.96 24.10 -1.70
C ILE A 97 0.08 22.98 -1.77
N HIS A 98 1.27 23.19 -1.20
CA HIS A 98 2.32 22.15 -1.18
C HIS A 98 1.90 20.93 -0.38
N SER A 99 1.19 21.10 0.75
CA SER A 99 0.66 19.98 1.52
C SER A 99 -0.38 19.17 0.75
N ALA A 100 -1.27 19.83 0.00
CA ALA A 100 -2.27 19.17 -0.84
C ALA A 100 -1.59 18.41 -2.00
N LYS A 101 -0.60 19.01 -2.66
CA LYS A 101 0.22 18.33 -3.68
C LYS A 101 0.91 17.09 -3.10
N PHE A 102 1.53 17.21 -1.94
CA PHE A 102 2.18 16.07 -1.27
C PHE A 102 1.19 14.98 -0.90
N ALA A 103 0.02 15.34 -0.35
CA ALA A 103 -1.02 14.39 0.02
C ALA A 103 -1.57 13.60 -1.17
N LEU A 104 -1.60 14.19 -2.37
CA LEU A 104 -1.95 13.51 -3.61
C LEU A 104 -0.79 12.67 -4.16
N ALA A 105 0.45 13.18 -4.11
CA ALA A 105 1.62 12.52 -4.68
C ALA A 105 2.12 11.33 -3.84
N PHE A 106 2.04 11.40 -2.51
CA PHE A 106 2.52 10.35 -1.60
C PHE A 106 1.91 8.97 -1.82
N PRO A 107 0.57 8.80 -1.81
CA PRO A 107 -0.03 7.49 -2.03
C PRO A 107 0.35 6.94 -3.42
N LEU A 108 0.41 7.79 -4.45
CA LEU A 108 0.81 7.39 -5.82
C LEU A 108 2.24 6.85 -5.87
N MET A 109 3.19 7.57 -5.28
CA MET A 109 4.58 7.13 -5.25
C MET A 109 4.76 5.87 -4.41
N TYR A 110 4.07 5.79 -3.25
CA TYR A 110 4.09 4.60 -2.41
C TYR A 110 3.61 3.35 -3.13
N HIS A 111 2.47 3.42 -3.82
CA HIS A 111 1.95 2.29 -4.59
C HIS A 111 2.89 1.91 -5.75
N THR A 112 3.51 2.89 -6.42
CA THR A 112 4.44 2.63 -7.52
C THR A 112 5.69 1.88 -7.03
N TRP A 113 6.32 2.37 -5.96
CA TRP A 113 7.52 1.74 -5.40
C TRP A 113 7.24 0.38 -4.76
N ASN A 114 6.11 0.24 -4.07
CA ASN A 114 5.74 -1.06 -3.51
C ASN A 114 5.31 -2.03 -4.62
N GLY A 115 4.66 -1.57 -5.69
CA GLY A 115 4.41 -2.37 -6.90
C GLY A 115 5.70 -2.93 -7.52
N ILE A 116 6.76 -2.12 -7.63
CA ILE A 116 8.08 -2.60 -8.08
C ILE A 116 8.61 -3.71 -7.14
N ARG A 117 8.48 -3.54 -5.83
CA ARG A 117 8.89 -4.57 -4.84
C ARG A 117 8.08 -5.86 -5.00
N HIS A 118 6.78 -5.78 -5.27
CA HIS A 118 5.95 -6.95 -5.57
C HIS A 118 6.38 -7.64 -6.86
N LEU A 119 6.67 -6.90 -7.93
CA LEU A 119 7.23 -7.48 -9.17
C LEU A 119 8.57 -8.18 -8.92
N MET A 120 9.42 -7.65 -8.03
CA MET A 120 10.66 -8.33 -7.64
C MET A 120 10.38 -9.65 -6.90
N TRP A 121 9.32 -9.72 -6.11
CA TRP A 121 8.89 -10.97 -5.47
C TRP A 121 8.36 -11.99 -6.47
N ASP A 122 7.67 -11.56 -7.52
CA ASP A 122 7.22 -12.43 -8.62
C ASP A 122 8.42 -13.02 -9.39
N LEU A 123 9.52 -12.27 -9.47
CA LEU A 123 10.81 -12.75 -10.00
C LEU A 123 11.61 -13.62 -9.01
N GLY A 124 11.07 -13.89 -7.82
CA GLY A 124 11.73 -14.69 -6.79
C GLY A 124 12.86 -13.98 -6.03
N LYS A 125 13.00 -12.65 -6.17
CA LYS A 125 14.06 -11.85 -5.51
C LYS A 125 13.55 -11.26 -4.19
N GLY A 126 14.44 -11.12 -3.20
CA GLY A 126 14.13 -10.37 -1.97
C GLY A 126 13.17 -11.06 -1.00
N LEU A 127 13.05 -12.39 -1.07
CA LEU A 127 12.14 -13.19 -0.23
C LEU A 127 12.70 -13.57 1.15
N LYS A 128 13.98 -13.28 1.43
CA LYS A 128 14.56 -13.50 2.77
C LYS A 128 14.02 -12.46 3.76
N VAL A 129 13.72 -12.88 4.98
CA VAL A 129 13.20 -12.02 6.07
C VAL A 129 13.96 -10.68 6.22
N PRO A 130 15.30 -10.62 6.29
CA PRO A 130 16.00 -9.34 6.36
C PRO A 130 15.83 -8.47 5.11
N GLN A 131 15.77 -9.07 3.92
CA GLN A 131 15.55 -8.35 2.66
C GLN A 131 14.12 -7.80 2.56
N LEU A 132 13.13 -8.48 3.14
CA LEU A 132 11.76 -7.99 3.22
C LEU A 132 11.67 -6.69 4.04
N TYR A 133 12.40 -6.60 5.15
CA TYR A 133 12.46 -5.39 5.97
C TYR A 133 13.23 -4.27 5.29
N GLN A 134 14.40 -4.57 4.73
CA GLN A 134 15.22 -3.58 4.02
C GLN A 134 14.49 -2.98 2.82
N SER A 135 13.84 -3.83 2.00
CA SER A 135 13.04 -3.37 0.87
C SER A 135 11.82 -2.55 1.30
N GLY A 136 11.20 -2.87 2.44
CA GLY A 136 10.09 -2.07 2.98
C GLY A 136 10.51 -0.66 3.38
N VAL A 137 11.65 -0.52 4.06
CA VAL A 137 12.21 0.80 4.41
C VAL A 137 12.63 1.57 3.15
N ALA A 138 13.24 0.90 2.18
CA ALA A 138 13.63 1.51 0.91
C ALA A 138 12.41 2.08 0.16
N VAL A 139 11.31 1.34 0.09
CA VAL A 139 10.05 1.81 -0.52
C VAL A 139 9.54 3.08 0.18
N LEU A 140 9.49 3.10 1.51
CA LEU A 140 9.01 4.27 2.26
C LEU A 140 9.86 5.52 1.99
N LEU A 141 11.18 5.38 2.03
CA LEU A 141 12.10 6.50 1.78
C LEU A 141 11.99 7.03 0.35
N LEU A 142 11.99 6.14 -0.64
CA LEU A 142 11.83 6.53 -2.05
C LEU A 142 10.50 7.23 -2.29
N SER A 143 9.43 6.77 -1.66
CA SER A 143 8.10 7.38 -1.76
C SER A 143 8.08 8.80 -1.20
N VAL A 144 8.61 9.01 0.01
CA VAL A 144 8.68 10.35 0.60
C VAL A 144 9.52 11.30 -0.27
N LEU A 145 10.72 10.88 -0.68
CA LEU A 145 11.62 11.73 -1.47
C LEU A 145 11.02 12.13 -2.82
N SER A 146 10.46 11.15 -3.55
CA SER A 146 9.82 11.39 -4.85
C SER A 146 8.58 12.29 -4.71
N SER A 147 7.76 12.10 -3.67
CA SER A 147 6.58 12.93 -3.43
C SER A 147 6.91 14.35 -2.99
N VAL A 148 7.95 14.55 -2.18
CA VAL A 148 8.43 15.91 -1.84
C VAL A 148 8.95 16.60 -3.10
N GLY A 149 9.72 15.90 -3.93
CA GLY A 149 10.19 16.42 -5.21
C GLY A 149 9.04 16.89 -6.10
N LEU A 150 8.00 16.04 -6.27
CA LEU A 150 6.81 16.38 -7.05
C LEU A 150 5.99 17.52 -6.42
N ALA A 151 5.89 17.58 -5.09
CA ALA A 151 5.14 18.63 -4.41
C ALA A 151 5.82 20.00 -4.47
N ALA A 152 7.15 20.03 -4.64
CA ALA A 152 7.95 21.24 -4.74
C ALA A 152 7.97 21.85 -6.16
N MET A 153 7.59 21.09 -7.19
CA MET A 153 7.46 21.54 -8.58
C MET A 153 6.20 22.38 -8.83
#